data_AF-A0A3D5DRS6-F1
#
_entry.id   AF-A0A3D5DRS6-F1
#
_cell.length_a   1.000
_cell.length_b   1.000
_cell.length_c   1.000
_cell.angle_alpha   90.00
_cell.angle_beta   90.00
_cell.angle_gamma   90.00
#
_symmetry.space_group_name_H-M   'P 1'
#
loop_
_entity.id
_entity.type
_entity.pdbx_description
1 polymer ?
#
loop_
_entity_poly.entity_id
_entity_poly.type
_entity_poly.pdbx_seq_one_letter_code
_entity_poly.pdbx_strand_id
1 'polypeptide(L)'
;MADQGACPIIYIRGFAGGTSGIDSATDDPFYGFNAGATHVRVDGDGKPQFYQFAGPLVRLMEDEDYRVVVHGGQEAYLKSAGKGTQPPNSIWVYRFYDTAADTFDWKAASYDLPTAAKGLLAFTDLVLDKTGAAKVWLVAHSMGGLICRSMIQKVCPDAGRRAADVVGKLYTFATPHNGIAFAVAGMNIPVPEIAPLGAEIFNHDVMYRYLTPDSVLQHTPDRPNDWDAHDLAGGVDPARVFCLIGTNAADYGLVSKAVGPKSDGLVQIDNAYVRHANRSFVHRSHSGVYGEVNSEEGYQNLRRFLFGTRKATAELVNAQLPRPTDDDVIDVWQAEVRVSIRGLPVLLSEQTAAHYCPIELGKVAGKHVATQAGPTPEDDAVTAEPGQVGIPGGAACLASVFLLDAQGASQLQRENLTPETVSPRCRYSLQLSVLHLQQEHGLFFWHNHLETLPEWEDALIIDVGPSDDDGDEHLWAAWQSENPKVTSVPDPITAQPLEPDPGTSGQLIFTIPLPSAGQNLLGPRADGDLLAAIRLSVAELS
;
A
#
# COMPACT_ATOMS: atom_id res chain seq x y z
N MET A 1 -6.00 -28.35 -3.08
CA MET A 1 -5.76 -27.29 -2.09
C MET A 1 -4.38 -27.53 -1.49
N ALA A 2 -3.36 -26.88 -2.04
CA ALA A 2 -2.10 -26.78 -1.33
C ALA A 2 -2.37 -25.90 -0.11
N ASP A 3 -2.11 -26.47 1.06
CA ASP A 3 -2.23 -25.81 2.37
C ASP A 3 -1.34 -24.55 2.35
N GLN A 4 -1.90 -23.38 2.03
CA GLN A 4 -1.31 -22.12 2.47
C GLN A 4 -1.44 -22.15 3.99
N GLY A 5 -0.46 -22.78 4.65
CA GLY A 5 -0.54 -23.09 6.06
C GLY A 5 -0.87 -21.84 6.86
N ALA A 6 -1.94 -21.93 7.64
CA ALA A 6 -2.38 -20.96 8.63
C ALA A 6 -1.18 -20.29 9.33
N CYS A 7 -1.06 -18.97 9.23
CA CYS A 7 0.02 -18.19 9.83
C CYS A 7 -0.52 -17.29 10.94
N PRO A 8 0.04 -17.34 12.16
CA PRO A 8 -0.30 -16.40 13.22
C PRO A 8 0.02 -14.97 12.78
N ILE A 9 -0.87 -14.04 13.09
CA ILE A 9 -0.67 -12.61 12.87
C ILE A 9 -0.10 -12.02 14.16
N ILE A 10 1.02 -11.30 14.04
CA ILE A 10 1.52 -10.42 15.09
C ILE A 10 1.23 -8.98 14.69
N TYR A 11 0.50 -8.25 15.53
CA TYR A 11 0.25 -6.83 15.37
C TYR A 11 1.26 -5.99 16.17
N ILE A 12 1.88 -5.01 15.51
CA ILE A 12 2.89 -4.11 16.07
C ILE A 12 2.44 -2.67 15.85
N ARG A 13 2.02 -2.00 16.93
CA ARG A 13 1.60 -0.60 16.87
C ARG A 13 2.78 0.36 16.76
N GLY A 14 2.56 1.50 16.12
CA GLY A 14 3.48 2.63 16.15
C GLY A 14 3.37 3.50 17.39
N PHE A 15 4.26 4.48 17.46
CA PHE A 15 4.37 5.40 18.60
C PHE A 15 3.12 6.24 18.75
N ALA A 16 2.65 6.36 19.99
CA ALA A 16 1.38 7.01 20.32
C ALA A 16 1.51 8.52 20.55
N GLY A 17 2.69 9.11 20.33
CA GLY A 17 3.02 10.47 20.76
C GLY A 17 3.50 10.51 22.20
N GLY A 18 3.31 11.64 22.89
CA GLY A 18 3.75 11.81 24.28
C GLY A 18 3.08 10.84 25.27
N THR A 19 3.47 10.92 26.55
CA THR A 19 3.04 10.00 27.62
C THR A 19 1.54 9.72 27.63
N SER A 20 0.69 10.74 27.47
CA SER A 20 -0.77 10.57 27.45
C SER A 20 -1.28 9.68 26.31
N GLY A 21 -0.63 9.73 25.15
CA GLY A 21 -0.92 8.85 24.03
C GLY A 21 -0.43 7.43 24.28
N ILE A 22 0.75 7.27 24.89
CA ILE A 22 1.31 5.97 25.28
C ILE A 22 0.39 5.31 26.31
N ASP A 23 -0.05 6.05 27.32
CA ASP A 23 -1.00 5.58 28.33
C ASP A 23 -2.31 5.14 27.68
N SER A 24 -2.89 5.98 26.81
CA SER A 24 -4.14 5.65 26.10
C SER A 24 -4.01 4.39 25.24
N ALA A 25 -2.85 4.20 24.59
CA ALA A 25 -2.58 3.00 23.80
C ALA A 25 -2.38 1.77 24.68
N THR A 26 -1.79 1.95 25.86
CA THR A 26 -1.53 0.91 26.85
C THR A 26 -2.83 0.46 27.53
N ASP A 27 -3.76 1.37 27.80
CA ASP A 27 -5.10 1.07 28.32
C ASP A 27 -5.95 0.23 27.35
N ASP A 28 -5.67 0.31 26.05
CA ASP A 28 -6.32 -0.54 25.05
C ASP A 28 -5.65 -1.93 25.00
N PRO A 29 -6.37 -3.02 25.30
CA PRO A 29 -5.81 -4.38 25.23
C PRO A 29 -5.29 -4.75 23.84
N PHE A 30 -5.79 -4.12 22.78
CA PHE A 30 -5.45 -4.42 21.39
C PHE A 30 -4.66 -3.32 20.70
N TYR A 31 -4.15 -2.33 21.44
CA TYR A 31 -3.29 -1.27 20.88
C TYR A 31 -3.96 -0.52 19.71
N GLY A 32 -5.28 -0.36 19.74
CA GLY A 32 -6.09 0.29 18.72
C GLY A 32 -6.44 -0.60 17.52
N PHE A 33 -6.00 -1.86 17.46
CA PHE A 33 -6.27 -2.72 16.30
C PHE A 33 -7.74 -3.16 16.17
N ASN A 34 -8.50 -3.08 17.26
CA ASN A 34 -9.94 -3.27 17.30
C ASN A 34 -10.73 -1.97 17.05
N ALA A 35 -10.05 -0.82 16.96
CA ALA A 35 -10.73 0.44 16.74
C ALA A 35 -11.40 0.42 15.35
N GLY A 36 -12.72 0.61 15.35
CA GLY A 36 -13.47 0.87 14.14
C GLY A 36 -13.61 2.36 13.90
N ALA A 37 -14.51 2.72 12.99
CA ALA A 37 -14.85 4.10 12.73
C ALA A 37 -16.35 4.25 12.46
N THR A 38 -16.87 5.45 12.75
CA THR A 38 -18.21 5.86 12.36
C THR A 38 -18.10 7.09 11.47
N HIS A 39 -18.74 7.04 10.32
CA HIS A 39 -18.72 8.09 9.32
C HIS A 39 -20.13 8.45 8.86
N VAL A 40 -20.21 9.54 8.10
CA VAL A 40 -21.39 9.92 7.37
C VAL A 40 -21.17 9.60 5.89
N ARG A 41 -22.13 8.92 5.28
CA ARG A 41 -22.25 8.76 3.82
C ARG A 41 -23.48 9.50 3.32
N VAL A 42 -23.57 9.76 2.02
CA VAL A 42 -24.72 10.40 1.41
C VAL A 42 -25.54 9.33 0.68
N ASP A 43 -26.83 9.23 0.96
CA ASP A 43 -27.74 8.32 0.24
C ASP A 43 -28.20 8.86 -1.11
N GLY A 44 -29.01 8.09 -1.83
CA GLY A 44 -29.55 8.46 -3.15
C GLY A 44 -30.45 9.71 -3.15
N ASP A 45 -30.94 10.15 -1.99
CA ASP A 45 -31.71 11.39 -1.83
C ASP A 45 -30.80 12.59 -1.50
N GLY A 46 -29.48 12.38 -1.40
CA GLY A 46 -28.54 13.41 -0.97
C GLY A 46 -28.51 13.60 0.55
N LYS A 47 -29.12 12.70 1.35
CA LYS A 47 -29.18 12.84 2.80
C LYS A 47 -27.98 12.17 3.47
N PRO A 48 -27.38 12.82 4.48
CA PRO A 48 -26.43 12.19 5.39
C PRO A 48 -27.02 10.93 6.05
N GLN A 49 -26.32 9.81 5.93
CA GLN A 49 -26.60 8.53 6.56
C GLN A 49 -25.43 8.08 7.40
N PHE A 50 -25.74 7.44 8.51
CA PHE A 50 -24.74 6.83 9.39
C PHE A 50 -24.11 5.61 8.71
N TYR A 51 -22.78 5.53 8.77
CA TYR A 51 -22.00 4.39 8.31
C TYR A 51 -21.05 3.95 9.42
N GLN A 52 -20.91 2.64 9.62
CA GLN A 52 -20.04 2.05 10.63
C GLN A 52 -19.08 1.07 9.95
N PHE A 53 -17.81 1.18 10.32
CA PHE A 53 -16.76 0.25 9.97
C PHE A 53 -16.28 -0.46 11.25
N ALA A 54 -16.29 -1.80 11.23
CA ALA A 54 -15.71 -2.61 12.30
C ALA A 54 -14.18 -2.68 12.11
N GLY A 55 -13.41 -2.46 13.17
CA GLY A 55 -11.94 -2.44 13.09
C GLY A 55 -11.33 -3.76 12.60
N PRO A 56 -10.08 -3.74 12.11
CA PRO A 56 -9.42 -4.91 11.52
C PRO A 56 -9.45 -6.17 12.38
N LEU A 57 -9.30 -6.05 13.71
CA LEU A 57 -9.35 -7.20 14.61
C LEU A 57 -10.68 -7.97 14.51
N VAL A 58 -11.80 -7.26 14.60
CA VAL A 58 -13.14 -7.85 14.54
C VAL A 58 -13.36 -8.49 13.17
N ARG A 59 -12.95 -7.77 12.12
CA ARG A 59 -13.09 -8.24 10.75
C ARG A 59 -12.27 -9.49 10.46
N LEU A 60 -11.03 -9.60 10.95
CA LEU A 60 -10.23 -10.83 10.82
C LEU A 60 -10.86 -12.02 11.54
N MET A 61 -11.54 -11.79 12.68
CA MET A 61 -12.26 -12.85 13.39
C MET A 61 -13.49 -13.32 12.61
N GLU A 62 -14.27 -12.39 12.05
CA GLU A 62 -15.52 -12.69 11.35
C GLU A 62 -15.30 -13.21 9.92
N ASP A 63 -14.36 -12.60 9.18
CA ASP A 63 -14.12 -12.89 7.77
C ASP A 63 -13.15 -14.04 7.55
N GLU A 64 -12.18 -14.24 8.44
CA GLU A 64 -11.03 -15.15 8.22
C GLU A 64 -10.84 -16.17 9.36
N ASP A 65 -11.79 -16.26 10.29
CA ASP A 65 -11.80 -17.18 11.44
C ASP A 65 -10.51 -17.11 12.30
N TYR A 66 -9.94 -15.90 12.41
CA TYR A 66 -8.81 -15.67 13.32
C TYR A 66 -9.28 -15.57 14.77
N ARG A 67 -8.46 -16.08 15.69
CA ARG A 67 -8.76 -16.02 17.12
C ARG A 67 -7.86 -15.05 17.86
N VAL A 68 -8.47 -14.30 18.76
CA VAL A 68 -7.75 -13.40 19.66
C VAL A 68 -7.79 -14.00 21.06
N VAL A 69 -6.62 -14.32 21.61
CA VAL A 69 -6.53 -15.03 22.89
C VAL A 69 -6.08 -14.05 23.98
N VAL A 70 -6.97 -13.67 24.88
CA VAL A 70 -6.66 -12.77 26.02
C VAL A 70 -7.08 -13.45 27.32
N HIS A 71 -6.09 -13.92 28.10
CA HIS A 71 -6.28 -14.49 29.43
C HIS A 71 -5.54 -13.65 30.48
N GLY A 72 -5.95 -12.38 30.63
CA GLY A 72 -5.28 -11.39 31.48
C GLY A 72 -4.09 -10.70 30.78
N GLY A 73 -3.22 -11.46 30.12
CA GLY A 73 -2.14 -10.92 29.27
C GLY A 73 -1.66 -11.94 28.25
N GLN A 74 -1.54 -11.54 26.98
CA GLN A 74 -1.25 -12.47 25.89
C GLN A 74 0.12 -13.15 26.01
N GLU A 75 1.17 -12.38 26.31
CA GLU A 75 2.52 -12.94 26.46
C GLU A 75 2.64 -13.85 27.68
N ALA A 76 2.07 -13.47 28.82
CA ALA A 76 2.05 -14.30 30.02
C ALA A 76 1.29 -15.61 29.77
N TYR A 77 0.15 -15.53 29.11
CA TYR A 77 -0.60 -16.70 28.68
C TYR A 77 0.21 -17.61 27.75
N LEU A 78 0.83 -17.06 26.69
CA LEU A 78 1.71 -17.81 25.79
C LEU A 78 2.85 -18.52 26.53
N LYS A 79 3.50 -17.84 27.49
CA LYS A 79 4.57 -18.45 28.31
C LYS A 79 4.08 -19.64 29.13
N SER A 80 2.83 -19.59 29.62
CA SER A 80 2.21 -20.70 30.36
C SER A 80 1.67 -21.82 29.47
N ALA A 81 1.41 -21.54 28.19
CA ALA A 81 0.83 -22.49 27.26
C ALA A 81 1.82 -23.59 26.86
N GLY A 82 1.29 -24.80 26.63
CA GLY A 82 2.08 -25.90 26.10
C GLY A 82 2.52 -25.64 24.66
N LYS A 83 3.61 -26.29 24.23
CA LYS A 83 4.07 -26.25 22.84
C LYS A 83 2.99 -26.76 21.89
N GLY A 84 2.75 -26.06 20.78
CA GLY A 84 1.75 -26.42 19.77
C GLY A 84 0.30 -26.47 20.26
N THR A 85 -0.03 -25.84 21.40
CA THR A 85 -1.39 -25.85 21.96
C THR A 85 -2.27 -24.70 21.46
N GLN A 86 -1.67 -23.70 20.83
CA GLN A 86 -2.37 -22.52 20.33
C GLN A 86 -2.72 -22.69 18.84
N PRO A 87 -3.86 -22.14 18.39
CA PRO A 87 -4.25 -22.26 16.99
C PRO A 87 -3.32 -21.42 16.10
N PRO A 88 -2.96 -21.90 14.90
CA PRO A 88 -2.16 -21.12 13.96
C PRO A 88 -2.92 -19.91 13.39
N ASN A 89 -4.25 -19.97 13.26
CA ASN A 89 -5.12 -18.81 12.99
C ASN A 89 -5.33 -17.99 14.27
N SER A 90 -4.29 -17.31 14.74
CA SER A 90 -4.34 -16.49 15.95
C SER A 90 -3.75 -15.10 15.74
N ILE A 91 -4.23 -14.13 16.52
CA ILE A 91 -3.76 -12.74 16.52
C ILE A 91 -3.11 -12.42 17.87
N TRP A 92 -1.87 -11.95 17.81
CA TRP A 92 -1.04 -11.59 18.94
C TRP A 92 -0.58 -10.14 18.85
N VAL A 93 -0.80 -9.37 19.90
CA VAL A 93 -0.40 -7.96 19.99
C VAL A 93 0.95 -7.91 20.69
N TYR A 94 1.97 -7.39 19.99
CA TYR A 94 3.29 -7.21 20.58
C TYR A 94 3.32 -5.93 21.41
N ARG A 95 3.22 -6.09 22.74
CA ARG A 95 3.02 -5.00 23.70
C ARG A 95 4.32 -4.40 24.26
N PHE A 96 5.17 -3.90 23.38
CA PHE A 96 6.50 -3.40 23.75
C PHE A 96 6.50 -2.02 24.44
N TYR A 97 5.38 -1.28 24.39
CA TYR A 97 5.28 0.04 25.01
C TYR A 97 4.89 0.00 26.49
N ASP A 98 4.35 -1.10 26.99
CA ASP A 98 3.75 -1.14 28.33
C ASP A 98 4.75 -0.73 29.43
N THR A 99 6.06 -0.95 29.23
CA THR A 99 7.12 -0.54 30.18
C THR A 99 7.47 0.95 30.13
N ALA A 100 7.04 1.65 29.08
CA ALA A 100 7.24 3.09 28.91
C ALA A 100 6.00 3.90 29.31
N ALA A 101 4.90 3.24 29.70
CA ALA A 101 3.68 3.87 30.18
C ALA A 101 3.77 4.18 31.69
N ASP A 102 3.13 5.27 32.12
CA ASP A 102 3.01 5.63 33.53
C ASP A 102 1.74 5.01 34.17
N THR A 103 0.95 4.27 33.39
CA THR A 103 -0.39 3.79 33.73
C THR A 103 -0.44 2.75 34.85
N PHE A 104 0.65 2.01 35.09
CA PHE A 104 0.70 0.88 36.01
C PHE A 104 1.51 1.13 37.30
N ASP A 105 1.72 2.39 37.68
CA ASP A 105 2.60 2.80 38.80
C ASP A 105 4.05 2.28 38.65
N TRP A 106 4.49 2.01 37.41
CA TRP A 106 5.86 1.62 37.08
C TRP A 106 6.69 2.86 36.76
N LYS A 107 8.00 2.80 37.02
CA LYS A 107 8.90 3.84 36.54
C LYS A 107 9.02 3.69 35.02
N ALA A 108 8.47 4.63 34.25
CA ALA A 108 8.59 4.62 32.79
C ALA A 108 10.05 4.47 32.35
N ALA A 109 10.31 3.44 31.55
CA ALA A 109 11.58 3.24 30.88
C ALA A 109 11.63 4.08 29.59
N SER A 110 12.82 4.56 29.23
CA SER A 110 13.05 5.19 27.93
C SER A 110 12.82 4.17 26.82
N TYR A 111 12.03 4.54 25.82
CA TYR A 111 11.80 3.73 24.63
C TYR A 111 13.10 3.53 23.81
N ASP A 112 13.35 2.30 23.36
CA ASP A 112 14.51 1.93 22.53
C ASP A 112 14.09 0.94 21.42
N LEU A 113 14.18 1.39 20.16
CA LEU A 113 13.76 0.64 18.99
C LEU A 113 14.56 -0.67 18.80
N PRO A 114 15.91 -0.69 18.88
CA PRO A 114 16.68 -1.93 18.87
C PRO A 114 16.26 -2.96 19.92
N THR A 115 15.96 -2.52 21.15
CA THR A 115 15.47 -3.42 22.21
C THR A 115 14.08 -3.97 21.86
N ALA A 116 13.17 -3.14 21.34
CA ALA A 116 11.86 -3.60 20.86
C ALA A 116 11.99 -4.61 19.70
N ALA A 117 12.93 -4.42 18.77
CA ALA A 117 13.17 -5.36 17.68
C ALA A 117 13.71 -6.72 18.18
N LYS A 118 14.60 -6.72 19.17
CA LYS A 118 15.06 -7.95 19.85
C LYS A 118 13.93 -8.66 20.58
N GLY A 119 13.09 -7.90 21.27
CA GLY A 119 11.90 -8.43 21.92
C GLY A 119 10.88 -8.99 20.93
N LEU A 120 10.70 -8.36 19.76
CA LEU A 120 9.82 -8.87 18.71
C LEU A 120 10.31 -10.21 18.17
N LEU A 121 11.62 -10.40 18.02
CA LEU A 121 12.18 -11.70 17.62
C LEU A 121 11.86 -12.79 18.66
N ALA A 122 12.10 -12.49 19.94
CA ALA A 122 11.79 -13.42 21.03
C ALA A 122 10.29 -13.73 21.12
N PHE A 123 9.44 -12.72 20.91
CA PHE A 123 7.99 -12.89 20.88
C PHE A 123 7.53 -13.72 19.68
N THR A 124 8.13 -13.51 18.51
CA THR A 124 7.90 -14.33 17.31
C THR A 124 8.24 -15.79 17.59
N ASP A 125 9.40 -16.07 18.19
CA ASP A 125 9.81 -17.44 18.52
C ASP A 125 8.86 -18.10 19.53
N LEU A 126 8.36 -17.34 20.50
CA LEU A 126 7.34 -17.80 21.44
C LEU A 126 6.05 -18.15 20.71
N VAL A 127 5.54 -17.26 19.84
CA VAL A 127 4.32 -17.52 19.05
C VAL A 127 4.48 -18.75 18.18
N LEU A 128 5.62 -18.91 17.47
CA LEU A 128 5.89 -20.09 16.65
C LEU A 128 5.95 -21.38 17.48
N ASP A 129 6.62 -21.38 18.64
CA ASP A 129 6.65 -22.56 19.52
C ASP A 129 5.24 -22.95 20.02
N LYS A 130 4.42 -21.96 20.38
CA LYS A 130 3.09 -22.23 20.95
C LYS A 130 2.04 -22.58 19.90
N THR A 131 2.17 -22.09 18.68
CA THR A 131 1.23 -22.37 17.58
C THR A 131 1.65 -23.56 16.72
N GLY A 132 2.94 -23.90 16.72
CA GLY A 132 3.50 -24.90 15.80
C GLY A 132 3.62 -24.43 14.35
N ALA A 133 3.29 -23.16 14.05
CA ALA A 133 3.45 -22.59 12.73
C ALA A 133 4.93 -22.45 12.35
N ALA A 134 5.22 -22.48 11.05
CA ALA A 134 6.58 -22.28 10.55
C ALA A 134 6.95 -20.79 10.46
N LYS A 135 5.97 -19.92 10.20
CA LYS A 135 6.16 -18.48 10.02
C LYS A 135 5.02 -17.70 10.66
N VAL A 136 5.26 -16.42 10.92
CA VAL A 136 4.25 -15.43 11.29
C VAL A 136 4.03 -14.44 10.16
N TRP A 137 2.87 -13.80 10.15
CA TRP A 137 2.62 -12.58 9.39
C TRP A 137 2.71 -11.38 10.33
N LEU A 138 3.44 -10.36 9.91
CA LEU A 138 3.60 -9.12 10.67
C LEU A 138 2.65 -8.07 10.09
N VAL A 139 1.82 -7.48 10.94
CA VAL A 139 0.96 -6.36 10.60
C VAL A 139 1.36 -5.20 11.47
N ALA A 140 1.82 -4.12 10.87
CA ALA A 140 2.43 -3.03 11.60
C ALA A 140 1.85 -1.68 11.23
N HIS A 141 1.77 -0.77 12.19
CA HIS A 141 1.34 0.61 11.99
C HIS A 141 2.49 1.56 12.32
N SER A 142 2.68 2.59 11.49
CA SER A 142 3.61 3.70 11.74
C SER A 142 5.00 3.18 12.14
N MET A 143 5.59 3.70 13.22
CA MET A 143 6.90 3.27 13.73
C MET A 143 6.99 1.76 14.05
N GLY A 144 5.87 1.05 14.24
CA GLY A 144 5.85 -0.41 14.40
C GLY A 144 6.42 -1.15 13.18
N GLY A 145 6.28 -0.58 11.98
CA GLY A 145 6.89 -1.13 10.77
C GLY A 145 8.41 -1.03 10.79
N LEU A 146 8.98 0.01 11.40
CA LEU A 146 10.43 0.15 11.61
C LEU A 146 10.98 -0.86 12.62
N ILE A 147 10.22 -1.22 13.66
CA ILE A 147 10.57 -2.32 14.56
C ILE A 147 10.60 -3.65 13.79
N CYS A 148 9.59 -3.90 12.94
CA CYS A 148 9.56 -5.09 12.09
C CYS A 148 10.77 -5.13 11.15
N ARG A 149 11.11 -4.01 10.50
CA ARG A 149 12.27 -3.91 9.63
C ARG A 149 13.58 -4.08 10.38
N SER A 150 13.74 -3.49 11.57
CA SER A 150 14.93 -3.71 12.41
C SER A 150 15.06 -5.19 12.80
N MET A 151 13.94 -5.86 13.15
CA MET A 151 13.96 -7.30 13.41
C MET A 151 14.40 -8.10 12.19
N ILE A 152 13.84 -7.78 11.01
CA ILE A 152 14.08 -8.48 9.74
C ILE A 152 15.51 -8.25 9.22
N GLN A 153 15.94 -7.00 9.12
CA GLN A 153 17.18 -6.60 8.47
C GLN A 153 18.38 -6.69 9.40
N LYS A 154 18.21 -6.51 10.71
CA LYS A 154 19.33 -6.48 11.67
C LYS A 154 19.31 -7.65 12.64
N VAL A 155 18.25 -7.76 13.44
CA VAL A 155 18.24 -8.69 14.59
C VAL A 155 18.28 -10.15 14.14
N CYS A 156 17.53 -10.52 13.11
CA CYS A 156 17.58 -11.88 12.56
C CYS A 156 19.00 -12.22 12.06
N PRO A 157 19.62 -11.43 11.16
CA PRO A 157 21.01 -11.67 10.73
C PRO A 157 22.04 -11.68 11.87
N ASP A 158 21.95 -10.76 12.84
CA ASP A 158 22.87 -10.71 13.98
C ASP A 158 22.73 -11.94 14.90
N ALA A 159 21.55 -12.58 14.91
CA ALA A 159 21.32 -13.88 15.54
C ALA A 159 21.70 -15.09 14.66
N GLY A 160 22.29 -14.86 13.48
CA GLY A 160 22.65 -15.91 12.52
C GLY A 160 21.44 -16.57 11.84
N ARG A 161 20.28 -15.89 11.80
CA ARG A 161 19.01 -16.40 11.25
C ARG A 161 18.57 -15.60 10.03
N ARG A 162 18.00 -16.28 9.02
CA ARG A 162 17.34 -15.56 7.92
C ARG A 162 15.94 -15.16 8.35
N ALA A 163 15.58 -13.90 8.16
CA ALA A 163 14.23 -13.42 8.49
C ALA A 163 13.13 -14.18 7.71
N ALA A 164 13.41 -14.58 6.47
CA ALA A 164 12.49 -15.35 5.63
C ALA A 164 12.13 -16.75 6.18
N ASP A 165 12.90 -17.27 7.14
CA ASP A 165 12.62 -18.55 7.79
C ASP A 165 11.47 -18.44 8.81
N VAL A 166 11.17 -17.22 9.29
CA VAL A 166 10.17 -16.99 10.35
C VAL A 166 9.12 -15.95 10.01
N VAL A 167 9.36 -15.08 9.03
CA VAL A 167 8.41 -14.06 8.55
C VAL A 167 7.90 -14.48 7.18
N GLY A 168 6.59 -14.67 7.08
CA GLY A 168 5.91 -15.03 5.83
C GLY A 168 5.53 -13.81 5.00
N LYS A 169 4.95 -12.79 5.64
CA LYS A 169 4.47 -11.54 5.02
C LYS A 169 4.63 -10.38 6.02
N LEU A 170 4.88 -9.18 5.51
CA LEU A 170 4.86 -7.93 6.27
C LEU A 170 3.87 -6.97 5.62
N TYR A 171 2.86 -6.53 6.36
CA TYR A 171 1.93 -5.48 5.95
C TYR A 171 2.15 -4.25 6.83
N THR A 172 2.33 -3.08 6.23
CA THR A 172 2.52 -1.82 6.96
C THR A 172 1.46 -0.79 6.62
N PHE A 173 0.82 -0.23 7.64
CA PHE A 173 0.02 0.99 7.57
C PHE A 173 0.92 2.19 7.89
N ALA A 174 0.97 3.20 7.03
CA ALA A 174 1.54 4.51 7.35
C ALA A 174 3.00 4.49 7.89
N THR A 175 3.83 3.50 7.53
CA THR A 175 5.17 3.38 8.13
C THR A 175 6.16 4.34 7.46
N PRO A 176 6.88 5.18 8.22
CA PRO A 176 7.92 6.07 7.69
C PRO A 176 9.19 5.29 7.37
N HIS A 177 9.14 4.48 6.31
CA HIS A 177 10.23 3.62 5.85
C HIS A 177 11.50 4.38 5.50
N ASN A 178 11.39 5.64 5.05
CA ASN A 178 12.52 6.54 4.80
C ASN A 178 12.60 7.69 5.81
N GLY A 179 12.05 7.49 7.01
CA GLY A 179 12.04 8.49 8.07
C GLY A 179 10.96 9.55 7.87
N ILE A 180 11.08 10.64 8.63
CA ILE A 180 10.14 11.76 8.61
C ILE A 180 10.95 13.04 8.41
N ALA A 181 10.61 13.79 7.36
CA ALA A 181 11.12 15.13 7.14
C ALA A 181 10.07 16.16 7.58
N PHE A 182 10.45 17.07 8.48
CA PHE A 182 9.62 18.23 8.80
C PHE A 182 10.07 19.41 7.91
N ALA A 183 9.19 19.89 7.04
CA ALA A 183 9.42 21.06 6.21
C ALA A 183 9.47 22.32 7.07
N VAL A 184 10.68 22.81 7.36
CA VAL A 184 10.89 24.11 8.01
C VAL A 184 10.87 25.21 6.95
N ALA A 185 9.69 25.56 6.44
CA ALA A 185 9.52 26.68 5.52
C ALA A 185 9.12 27.95 6.28
N GLY A 186 10.10 28.72 6.79
CA GLY A 186 10.01 30.15 7.11
C GLY A 186 8.92 30.66 8.08
N MET A 187 8.07 29.79 8.63
CA MET A 187 7.00 30.13 9.55
C MET A 187 7.26 29.49 10.92
N ASN A 188 7.11 30.28 11.98
CA ASN A 188 7.11 29.77 13.36
C ASN A 188 5.84 28.94 13.59
N ILE A 189 5.85 27.69 13.16
CA ILE A 189 4.84 26.70 13.55
C ILE A 189 5.32 26.11 14.88
N PRO A 190 4.56 26.24 15.98
CA PRO A 190 4.85 25.49 17.19
C PRO A 190 4.67 24.01 16.86
N VAL A 191 5.78 23.29 16.65
CA VAL A 191 5.78 21.83 16.51
C VAL A 191 5.22 21.29 17.84
N PRO A 192 4.08 20.59 17.85
CA PRO A 192 3.54 20.04 19.09
C PRO A 192 4.56 19.10 19.75
N GLU A 193 4.40 18.83 21.04
CA GLU A 193 5.19 17.87 21.86
C GLU A 193 5.07 16.40 21.38
N ILE A 194 5.01 16.15 20.08
CA ILE A 194 5.26 14.86 19.42
C ILE A 194 6.78 14.66 19.24
N ALA A 195 7.54 15.76 19.25
CA ALA A 195 8.94 15.81 18.84
C ALA A 195 10.04 15.62 19.94
N PRO A 196 9.87 15.88 21.25
CA PRO A 196 11.04 15.85 22.16
C PRO A 196 11.50 14.45 22.61
N LEU A 197 10.68 13.40 22.42
CA LEU A 197 11.00 12.04 22.86
C LEU A 197 10.77 11.08 21.69
N GLY A 198 11.84 10.74 20.96
CA GLY A 198 11.81 9.68 19.95
C GLY A 198 11.89 10.12 18.48
N ALA A 199 11.88 11.42 18.15
CA ALA A 199 12.01 11.87 16.75
C ALA A 199 13.34 11.46 16.10
N GLU A 200 14.41 11.29 16.90
CA GLU A 200 15.72 10.84 16.42
C GLU A 200 15.68 9.47 15.73
N ILE A 201 14.71 8.60 16.04
CA ILE A 201 14.61 7.28 15.40
C ILE A 201 14.27 7.37 13.92
N PHE A 202 13.75 8.51 13.46
CA PHE A 202 13.43 8.76 12.05
C PHE A 202 14.57 9.46 11.30
N ASN A 203 15.66 9.82 11.98
CA ASN A 203 16.85 10.36 11.33
C ASN A 203 17.65 9.24 10.65
N HIS A 204 18.03 9.44 9.38
CA HIS A 204 18.71 8.43 8.57
C HIS A 204 19.97 7.83 9.21
N ASP A 205 20.78 8.60 9.95
CA ASP A 205 21.98 8.06 10.61
C ASP A 205 21.63 7.11 11.76
N VAL A 206 20.52 7.37 12.45
CA VAL A 206 19.98 6.47 13.47
C VAL A 206 19.31 5.26 12.81
N MET A 207 18.54 5.48 11.74
CA MET A 207 17.91 4.41 10.94
C MET A 207 18.95 3.41 10.45
N TYR A 208 20.05 3.90 9.87
CA TYR A 208 21.15 3.08 9.40
C TYR A 208 21.67 2.12 10.48
N ARG A 209 21.80 2.59 11.72
CA ARG A 209 22.30 1.77 12.84
C ARG A 209 21.36 0.63 13.24
N TYR A 210 20.04 0.85 13.17
CA TYR A 210 19.08 -0.18 13.57
C TYR A 210 18.53 -1.00 12.39
N LEU A 211 18.77 -0.59 11.14
CA LEU A 211 18.42 -1.33 9.92
C LEU A 211 19.60 -2.12 9.34
N THR A 212 20.83 -1.89 9.81
CA THR A 212 22.03 -2.58 9.31
C THR A 212 22.56 -3.60 10.34
N PRO A 213 22.79 -4.88 9.95
CA PRO A 213 23.39 -5.90 10.82
C PRO A 213 24.77 -5.48 11.37
N ASP A 214 25.02 -5.72 12.65
CA ASP A 214 26.36 -5.51 13.27
C ASP A 214 27.41 -6.40 12.61
N SER A 215 27.02 -7.60 12.15
CA SER A 215 27.89 -8.49 11.38
C SER A 215 28.45 -7.87 10.09
N VAL A 216 27.81 -6.81 9.59
CA VAL A 216 28.25 -6.04 8.42
C VAL A 216 28.99 -4.75 8.84
N LEU A 217 28.81 -4.30 10.09
CA LEU A 217 29.47 -3.11 10.63
C LEU A 217 30.85 -3.48 11.20
N GLN A 218 31.93 -3.20 10.46
CA GLN A 218 33.29 -3.46 10.95
C GLN A 218 33.67 -2.57 12.15
N HIS A 219 33.20 -1.31 12.17
CA HIS A 219 33.25 -0.31 13.24
C HIS A 219 31.92 0.47 13.23
N THR A 220 31.53 1.19 14.30
CA THR A 220 30.29 2.01 14.29
C THR A 220 30.38 3.03 13.17
N PRO A 221 29.69 2.88 12.01
CA PRO A 221 30.07 3.69 10.87
C PRO A 221 29.13 4.86 10.73
N ASP A 222 29.70 5.95 10.23
CA ASP A 222 28.95 6.96 9.52
C ASP A 222 28.18 6.27 8.38
N ARG A 223 26.93 6.66 8.20
CA ARG A 223 26.07 6.13 7.14
C ARG A 223 26.70 6.41 5.77
N PRO A 224 26.83 5.41 4.88
CA PRO A 224 27.28 5.64 3.51
C PRO A 224 26.38 6.64 2.78
N ASN A 225 26.97 7.46 1.91
CA ASN A 225 26.22 8.48 1.16
C ASN A 225 25.17 7.89 0.21
N ASP A 226 25.40 6.67 -0.26
CA ASP A 226 24.54 5.89 -1.16
C ASP A 226 23.59 4.95 -0.41
N TRP A 227 23.55 5.00 0.93
CA TRP A 227 22.60 4.20 1.69
C TRP A 227 21.18 4.74 1.56
N ASP A 228 20.27 3.85 1.20
CA ASP A 228 18.86 4.14 1.05
C ASP A 228 18.04 3.44 2.14
N ALA A 229 17.25 4.22 2.88
CA ALA A 229 16.37 3.67 3.90
C ALA A 229 15.15 2.97 3.32
N HIS A 230 14.80 3.14 2.05
CA HIS A 230 13.74 2.35 1.40
C HIS A 230 14.14 0.89 1.18
N ASP A 231 15.44 0.60 1.15
CA ASP A 231 15.91 -0.74 0.83
C ASP A 231 15.69 -1.71 1.99
N LEU A 232 15.12 -2.87 1.64
CA LEU A 232 15.00 -4.02 2.54
C LEU A 232 16.21 -4.97 2.38
N ALA A 233 17.40 -4.41 2.19
CA ALA A 233 18.63 -5.16 1.96
C ALA A 233 18.86 -6.23 3.04
N GLY A 234 19.14 -7.47 2.62
CA GLY A 234 19.34 -8.62 3.51
C GLY A 234 18.09 -9.12 4.24
N GLY A 235 16.91 -8.55 3.95
CA GLY A 235 15.64 -8.90 4.59
C GLY A 235 14.86 -10.01 3.89
N VAL A 236 13.52 -9.91 3.95
CA VAL A 236 12.61 -10.77 3.19
C VAL A 236 12.49 -10.28 1.74
N ASP A 237 11.98 -11.13 0.85
CA ASP A 237 11.63 -10.72 -0.52
C ASP A 237 10.63 -9.54 -0.48
N PRO A 238 10.91 -8.39 -1.13
CA PRO A 238 9.97 -7.27 -1.22
C PRO A 238 8.57 -7.66 -1.73
N ALA A 239 8.45 -8.70 -2.56
CA ALA A 239 7.15 -9.22 -3.00
C ALA A 239 6.29 -9.76 -1.85
N ARG A 240 6.90 -10.08 -0.69
CA ARG A 240 6.25 -10.47 0.58
C ARG A 240 6.02 -9.28 1.53
N VAL A 241 6.22 -8.05 1.05
CA VAL A 241 5.92 -6.81 1.78
C VAL A 241 4.82 -6.03 1.08
N PHE A 242 3.92 -5.43 1.86
CA PHE A 242 2.89 -4.52 1.38
C PHE A 242 2.88 -3.22 2.20
N CYS A 243 2.94 -2.09 1.51
CA CYS A 243 2.88 -0.75 2.10
C CYS A 243 1.56 -0.07 1.72
N LEU A 244 0.69 0.13 2.71
CA LEU A 244 -0.45 1.02 2.56
C LEU A 244 -0.01 2.45 2.86
N ILE A 245 -0.33 3.37 1.95
CA ILE A 245 0.13 4.75 1.97
C ILE A 245 -1.09 5.68 2.04
N GLY A 246 -1.20 6.45 3.13
CA GLY A 246 -2.19 7.51 3.28
C GLY A 246 -1.82 8.77 2.48
N THR A 247 -2.84 9.46 1.96
CA THR A 247 -2.65 10.70 1.17
C THR A 247 -3.47 11.89 1.68
N ASN A 248 -4.10 11.77 2.86
CA ASN A 248 -4.97 12.82 3.39
C ASN A 248 -4.34 13.52 4.60
N ALA A 249 -3.51 14.52 4.32
CA ALA A 249 -2.92 15.38 5.33
C ALA A 249 -3.95 16.26 6.07
N ALA A 250 -5.02 16.68 5.39
CA ALA A 250 -5.97 17.65 5.91
C ALA A 250 -6.70 17.16 7.18
N ASP A 251 -6.98 15.86 7.25
CA ASP A 251 -7.72 15.24 8.35
C ASP A 251 -6.86 14.90 9.59
N TYR A 252 -5.54 15.17 9.55
CA TYR A 252 -4.63 14.91 10.69
C TYR A 252 -4.44 16.13 11.62
N GLY A 253 -5.04 17.28 11.31
CA GLY A 253 -4.99 18.48 12.15
C GLY A 253 -3.73 19.34 11.95
N LEU A 254 -3.34 20.13 12.96
CA LEU A 254 -2.29 21.18 12.86
C LEU A 254 -0.90 20.69 12.44
N VAL A 255 -0.57 19.41 12.67
CA VAL A 255 0.73 18.80 12.35
C VAL A 255 0.94 18.68 10.83
N SER A 256 -0.14 18.55 10.05
CA SER A 256 -0.11 18.46 8.58
C SER A 256 0.63 19.62 7.90
N LYS A 257 0.60 20.82 8.50
CA LYS A 257 1.26 22.01 7.96
C LYS A 257 2.79 21.93 8.00
N ALA A 258 3.35 21.09 8.87
CA ALA A 258 4.80 20.94 9.02
C ALA A 258 5.39 19.86 8.10
N VAL A 259 4.58 18.89 7.65
CA VAL A 259 5.04 17.78 6.79
C VAL A 259 4.81 18.09 5.31
N GLY A 260 3.75 18.85 5.01
CA GLY A 260 3.36 19.22 3.66
C GLY A 260 2.19 18.37 3.13
N PRO A 261 1.51 18.83 2.06
CA PRO A 261 0.28 18.23 1.57
C PRO A 261 0.47 16.84 0.92
N LYS A 262 1.69 16.50 0.46
CA LYS A 262 2.06 15.15 -0.03
C LYS A 262 2.30 14.17 1.12
N SER A 263 1.32 14.00 2.00
CA SER A 263 1.43 13.15 3.20
C SER A 263 0.07 12.63 3.68
N ASP A 264 0.12 11.70 4.62
CA ASP A 264 -1.03 11.29 5.45
C ASP A 264 -1.25 12.23 6.67
N GLY A 265 -0.49 13.33 6.74
CA GLY A 265 -0.47 14.30 7.83
C GLY A 265 0.72 14.17 8.78
N LEU A 266 1.46 13.05 8.73
CA LEU A 266 2.69 12.84 9.50
C LEU A 266 3.85 12.31 8.64
N VAL A 267 3.57 11.38 7.74
CA VAL A 267 4.55 10.70 6.89
C VAL A 267 4.32 11.13 5.45
N GLN A 268 5.37 11.66 4.81
CA GLN A 268 5.32 12.00 3.40
C GLN A 268 5.15 10.73 2.56
N ILE A 269 4.38 10.84 1.48
CA ILE A 269 4.10 9.72 0.55
C ILE A 269 5.41 9.06 0.11
N ASP A 270 6.40 9.88 -0.25
CA ASP A 270 7.71 9.45 -0.73
C ASP A 270 8.56 8.77 0.37
N ASN A 271 8.13 8.80 1.64
CA ASN A 271 8.79 8.10 2.74
C ASN A 271 8.02 6.86 3.23
N ALA A 272 6.86 6.56 2.65
CA ALA A 272 5.89 5.63 3.21
C ALA A 272 5.97 4.20 2.64
N TYR A 273 7.05 3.83 1.95
CA TYR A 273 7.15 2.53 1.27
C TYR A 273 8.55 1.89 1.33
N VAL A 274 8.61 0.59 1.04
CA VAL A 274 9.85 -0.15 0.78
C VAL A 274 10.01 -0.29 -0.73
N ARG A 275 11.22 -0.08 -1.27
CA ARG A 275 11.48 -0.24 -2.71
C ARG A 275 11.12 -1.64 -3.18
N HIS A 276 10.50 -1.71 -4.36
CA HIS A 276 9.99 -2.94 -4.98
C HIS A 276 8.93 -3.73 -4.18
N ALA A 277 8.45 -3.21 -3.04
CA ALA A 277 7.35 -3.81 -2.31
C ALA A 277 6.02 -3.55 -3.02
N ASN A 278 4.99 -4.32 -2.65
CA ASN A 278 3.63 -4.01 -3.10
C ASN A 278 3.14 -2.74 -2.39
N ARG A 279 2.34 -1.93 -3.08
CA ARG A 279 1.81 -0.70 -2.50
C ARG A 279 0.40 -0.38 -2.98
N SER A 280 -0.33 0.32 -2.13
CA SER A 280 -1.59 0.94 -2.47
C SER A 280 -1.73 2.29 -1.77
N PHE A 281 -2.39 3.23 -2.45
CA PHE A 281 -2.58 4.61 -1.99
C PHE A 281 -4.04 4.80 -1.61
N VAL A 282 -4.30 5.31 -0.42
CA VAL A 282 -5.66 5.53 0.09
C VAL A 282 -5.78 6.95 0.63
N HIS A 283 -6.91 7.61 0.36
CA HIS A 283 -7.15 8.96 0.86
C HIS A 283 -7.57 8.97 2.34
N ARG A 284 -6.65 8.52 3.20
CA ARG A 284 -6.79 8.40 4.65
C ARG A 284 -5.65 9.11 5.35
N SER A 285 -5.88 9.49 6.60
CA SER A 285 -4.87 10.13 7.44
C SER A 285 -4.06 9.07 8.19
N HIS A 286 -2.95 9.49 8.79
CA HIS A 286 -2.03 8.59 9.50
C HIS A 286 -2.68 7.81 10.65
N SER A 287 -3.65 8.42 11.34
CA SER A 287 -4.35 7.83 12.49
C SER A 287 -5.66 8.56 12.80
N GLY A 288 -6.42 8.05 13.77
CA GLY A 288 -7.69 8.64 14.20
C GLY A 288 -8.90 7.99 13.53
N VAL A 289 -10.06 8.63 13.60
CA VAL A 289 -11.31 8.08 13.05
C VAL A 289 -11.26 7.94 11.53
N TYR A 290 -10.53 8.82 10.84
CA TYR A 290 -10.27 8.74 9.39
C TYR A 290 -8.93 8.09 9.04
N GLY A 291 -8.32 7.42 10.02
CA GLY A 291 -6.99 6.85 9.91
C GLY A 291 -6.94 5.58 9.07
N GLU A 292 -5.78 5.30 8.47
CA GLU A 292 -5.55 4.11 7.63
C GLU A 292 -5.93 2.78 8.31
N VAL A 293 -5.56 2.58 9.57
CA VAL A 293 -5.87 1.36 10.34
C VAL A 293 -7.39 1.20 10.54
N ASN A 294 -8.10 2.30 10.73
CA ASN A 294 -9.53 2.33 11.06
C ASN A 294 -10.40 2.49 9.81
N SER A 295 -9.93 2.00 8.66
CA SER A 295 -10.58 2.20 7.37
C SER A 295 -10.87 0.88 6.65
N GLU A 296 -12.00 0.86 5.94
CA GLU A 296 -12.38 -0.24 5.05
C GLU A 296 -11.32 -0.46 3.98
N GLU A 297 -10.73 0.62 3.44
CA GLU A 297 -9.65 0.55 2.45
C GLU A 297 -8.43 -0.17 2.99
N GLY A 298 -8.01 0.17 4.21
CA GLY A 298 -6.86 -0.43 4.86
C GLY A 298 -7.08 -1.90 5.18
N TYR A 299 -8.28 -2.26 5.67
CA TYR A 299 -8.61 -3.65 5.94
C TYR A 299 -8.73 -4.50 4.66
N GLN A 300 -9.38 -3.99 3.61
CA GLN A 300 -9.58 -4.76 2.38
C GLN A 300 -8.28 -5.00 1.62
N ASN A 301 -7.30 -4.07 1.70
CA ASN A 301 -5.94 -4.29 1.22
C ASN A 301 -5.19 -5.32 2.08
N LEU A 302 -5.23 -5.20 3.42
CA LEU A 302 -4.64 -6.16 4.36
C LEU A 302 -5.13 -7.58 4.08
N ARG A 303 -6.45 -7.75 4.06
CA ARG A 303 -7.10 -9.05 3.83
C ARG A 303 -6.65 -9.67 2.51
N ARG A 304 -6.70 -8.92 1.40
CA ARG A 304 -6.30 -9.44 0.10
C ARG A 304 -4.81 -9.76 0.01
N PHE A 305 -3.95 -8.95 0.61
CA PHE A 305 -2.53 -9.27 0.63
C PHE A 305 -2.22 -10.54 1.42
N LEU A 306 -2.89 -10.73 2.56
CA LEU A 306 -2.67 -11.88 3.43
C LEU A 306 -3.30 -13.17 2.87
N PHE A 307 -4.52 -13.11 2.35
CA PHE A 307 -5.33 -14.28 1.98
C PHE A 307 -5.62 -14.42 0.49
N GLY A 308 -5.23 -13.44 -0.32
CA GLY A 308 -5.41 -13.48 -1.77
C GLY A 308 -4.64 -14.63 -2.40
N THR A 309 -5.28 -15.25 -3.38
CA THR A 309 -4.69 -16.34 -4.17
C THR A 309 -4.02 -15.81 -5.43
N ARG A 310 -4.30 -14.57 -5.84
CA ARG A 310 -3.75 -13.98 -7.07
C ARG A 310 -3.27 -12.56 -6.86
N LYS A 311 -2.28 -12.17 -7.65
CA LYS A 311 -1.84 -10.79 -7.84
C LYS A 311 -2.02 -10.42 -9.30
N ALA A 312 -2.75 -9.33 -9.56
CA ALA A 312 -2.84 -8.70 -10.86
C ALA A 312 -2.10 -7.36 -10.84
N THR A 313 -1.23 -7.15 -11.82
CA THR A 313 -0.49 -5.89 -12.02
C THR A 313 -0.89 -5.29 -13.36
N ALA A 314 -1.12 -3.98 -13.39
CA ALA A 314 -1.45 -3.23 -14.59
C ALA A 314 -0.35 -2.22 -14.91
N GLU A 315 0.15 -2.25 -16.15
CA GLU A 315 1.18 -1.35 -16.65
C GLU A 315 0.72 -0.67 -17.95
N LEU A 316 0.92 0.64 -18.07
CA LEU A 316 0.79 1.34 -19.35
C LEU A 316 2.04 1.07 -20.18
N VAL A 317 1.88 0.44 -21.35
CA VAL A 317 2.97 0.06 -22.25
C VAL A 317 2.81 0.67 -23.63
N ASN A 318 3.92 0.83 -24.33
CA ASN A 318 4.00 1.37 -25.70
C ASN A 318 3.45 2.80 -25.88
N ALA A 319 3.15 3.51 -24.80
CA ALA A 319 2.63 4.87 -24.85
C ALA A 319 3.69 5.87 -25.35
N GLN A 320 3.29 6.78 -26.23
CA GLN A 320 4.11 7.86 -26.77
C GLN A 320 3.51 9.22 -26.40
N LEU A 321 4.17 9.96 -25.50
CA LEU A 321 3.71 11.28 -25.06
C LEU A 321 3.61 12.28 -26.23
N PRO A 322 2.58 13.14 -26.30
CA PRO A 322 2.43 14.24 -27.27
C PRO A 322 3.70 15.05 -27.54
N ARG A 323 3.83 15.51 -28.79
CA ARG A 323 4.87 16.48 -29.14
C ARG A 323 4.65 17.76 -28.32
N PRO A 324 5.71 18.55 -28.08
CA PRO A 324 5.56 19.81 -27.39
C PRO A 324 4.50 20.68 -28.08
N THR A 325 3.67 21.31 -27.29
CA THR A 325 2.58 22.20 -27.73
C THR A 325 3.11 23.53 -28.29
N ASP A 326 4.24 24.02 -27.77
CA ASP A 326 4.96 25.20 -28.25
C ASP A 326 6.49 25.00 -28.15
N ASP A 327 7.25 25.85 -28.83
CA ASP A 327 8.71 25.84 -28.81
C ASP A 327 9.29 26.34 -27.46
N ASP A 328 8.51 27.07 -26.66
CA ASP A 328 8.98 27.72 -25.41
C ASP A 328 8.44 27.07 -24.10
N VAL A 329 7.70 25.95 -24.18
CA VAL A 329 7.07 25.30 -23.02
C VAL A 329 7.62 23.90 -22.73
N ILE A 330 7.45 23.45 -21.49
CA ILE A 330 7.60 22.05 -21.05
C ILE A 330 6.20 21.50 -20.80
N ASP A 331 5.81 20.50 -21.59
CA ASP A 331 4.60 19.74 -21.34
C ASP A 331 4.91 18.61 -20.35
N VAL A 332 4.14 18.55 -19.27
CA VAL A 332 4.20 17.50 -18.25
C VAL A 332 2.95 16.65 -18.37
N TRP A 333 3.14 15.34 -18.48
CA TRP A 333 2.08 14.37 -18.61
C TRP A 333 1.97 13.54 -17.34
N GLN A 334 0.75 13.40 -16.84
CA GLN A 334 0.46 12.69 -15.60
C GLN A 334 -0.71 11.73 -15.79
N ALA A 335 -0.74 10.67 -14.99
CA ALA A 335 -1.87 9.75 -14.90
C ALA A 335 -2.50 9.79 -13.51
N GLU A 336 -3.83 9.85 -13.48
CA GLU A 336 -4.60 9.51 -12.29
C GLU A 336 -5.11 8.07 -12.42
N VAL A 337 -5.02 7.30 -11.34
CA VAL A 337 -5.42 5.89 -11.31
C VAL A 337 -6.32 5.63 -10.12
N ARG A 338 -7.45 4.96 -10.37
CA ARG A 338 -8.32 4.42 -9.32
C ARG A 338 -8.60 2.95 -9.56
N VAL A 339 -8.50 2.16 -8.49
CA VAL A 339 -8.85 0.74 -8.49
C VAL A 339 -10.09 0.51 -7.65
N SER A 340 -11.13 -0.07 -8.25
CA SER A 340 -12.33 -0.52 -7.54
C SER A 340 -12.48 -2.03 -7.66
N ILE A 341 -13.10 -2.66 -6.66
CA ILE A 341 -13.43 -4.09 -6.67
C ILE A 341 -14.92 -4.24 -6.41
N ARG A 342 -15.57 -5.10 -7.18
CA ARG A 342 -17.01 -5.38 -7.04
C ARG A 342 -17.32 -5.85 -5.62
N GLY A 343 -18.40 -5.30 -5.08
CA GLY A 343 -18.88 -5.61 -3.73
C GLY A 343 -18.24 -4.77 -2.63
N LEU A 344 -17.22 -3.95 -2.93
CA LEU A 344 -16.67 -3.02 -1.97
C LEU A 344 -17.24 -1.61 -2.15
N PRO A 345 -17.53 -0.89 -1.05
CA PRO A 345 -18.05 0.46 -1.12
C PRO A 345 -16.93 1.52 -1.10
N VAL A 346 -15.68 1.12 -1.36
CA VAL A 346 -14.48 1.95 -1.28
C VAL A 346 -13.54 1.65 -2.43
N LEU A 347 -12.64 2.58 -2.75
CA LEU A 347 -11.52 2.36 -3.66
C LEU A 347 -10.42 1.58 -2.95
N LEU A 348 -9.82 0.63 -3.65
CA LEU A 348 -8.68 -0.14 -3.14
C LEU A 348 -7.36 0.61 -3.26
N SER A 349 -7.22 1.42 -4.31
CA SER A 349 -6.10 2.33 -4.53
C SER A 349 -6.59 3.57 -5.26
N GLU A 350 -6.04 4.73 -4.93
CA GLU A 350 -6.31 6.00 -5.59
C GLU A 350 -5.06 6.90 -5.59
N GLN A 351 -4.60 7.23 -6.79
CA GLN A 351 -3.50 8.18 -7.06
C GLN A 351 -4.03 9.29 -7.97
N THR A 352 -4.10 10.51 -7.46
CA THR A 352 -4.68 11.66 -8.18
C THR A 352 -3.85 12.91 -7.96
N ALA A 353 -3.94 13.86 -8.89
CA ALA A 353 -3.35 15.18 -8.75
C ALA A 353 -3.97 15.94 -7.57
N ALA A 354 -5.28 15.76 -7.34
CA ALA A 354 -5.98 16.33 -6.19
C ALA A 354 -5.43 15.84 -4.83
N HIS A 355 -4.87 14.62 -4.78
CA HIS A 355 -4.23 14.05 -3.60
C HIS A 355 -2.70 14.20 -3.63
N TYR A 356 -2.18 15.01 -4.56
CA TYR A 356 -0.76 15.31 -4.73
C TYR A 356 0.13 14.10 -5.04
N CYS A 357 -0.44 13.00 -5.53
CA CYS A 357 0.27 11.78 -5.93
C CYS A 357 -0.16 11.24 -7.30
N PRO A 358 -0.25 12.06 -8.36
CA PRO A 358 -0.49 11.54 -9.71
C PRO A 358 0.76 10.79 -10.20
N ILE A 359 0.59 9.76 -11.00
CA ILE A 359 1.72 9.04 -11.60
C ILE A 359 2.35 9.93 -12.68
N GLU A 360 3.63 10.26 -12.57
CA GLU A 360 4.31 11.02 -13.63
C GLU A 360 4.57 10.12 -14.85
N LEU A 361 3.94 10.45 -15.98
CA LEU A 361 4.17 9.78 -17.26
C LEU A 361 5.35 10.40 -18.02
N GLY A 362 5.88 11.55 -17.61
CA GLY A 362 7.08 12.15 -18.22
C GLY A 362 6.86 13.57 -18.75
N LYS A 363 7.91 14.12 -19.37
CA LYS A 363 7.99 15.52 -19.82
C LYS A 363 8.48 15.64 -21.26
N VAL A 364 7.93 16.57 -22.01
CA VAL A 364 8.31 16.85 -23.41
C VAL A 364 8.55 18.35 -23.57
N ALA A 365 9.77 18.72 -23.99
CA ALA A 365 10.21 20.13 -24.04
C ALA A 365 10.21 20.70 -25.46
N GLY A 366 9.72 21.94 -25.59
CA GLY A 366 9.80 22.74 -26.80
C GLY A 366 11.24 23.04 -27.24
N LYS A 367 11.43 23.40 -28.52
CA LYS A 367 12.76 23.55 -29.14
C LYS A 367 13.67 24.57 -28.47
N HIS A 368 13.11 25.60 -27.86
CA HIS A 368 13.86 26.71 -27.25
C HIS A 368 14.04 26.54 -25.75
N VAL A 369 13.46 25.49 -25.15
CA VAL A 369 13.65 25.18 -23.74
C VAL A 369 14.89 24.32 -23.56
N ALA A 370 15.85 24.81 -22.79
CA ALA A 370 16.97 23.99 -22.37
C ALA A 370 16.44 22.82 -21.52
N THR A 371 16.62 21.58 -21.99
CA THR A 371 16.40 20.40 -21.18
C THR A 371 17.45 20.39 -20.07
N GLN A 372 17.15 21.01 -18.94
CA GLN A 372 17.82 20.57 -17.72
C GLN A 372 17.31 19.14 -17.50
N ALA A 373 18.21 18.17 -17.51
CA ALA A 373 17.95 16.93 -16.80
C ALA A 373 17.62 17.38 -15.37
N GLY A 374 16.33 17.42 -15.06
CA GLY A 374 15.91 17.51 -13.67
C GLY A 374 16.59 16.36 -12.92
N PRO A 375 16.75 16.45 -11.59
CA PRO A 375 17.18 15.29 -10.83
C PRO A 375 16.37 14.09 -11.32
N THR A 376 17.06 13.02 -11.72
CA THR A 376 16.42 11.71 -11.91
C THR A 376 15.55 11.52 -10.68
N PRO A 377 14.22 11.38 -10.80
CA PRO A 377 13.45 11.02 -9.64
C PRO A 377 14.05 9.74 -9.08
N GLU A 378 14.70 9.87 -7.92
CA GLU A 378 15.11 8.76 -7.07
C GLU A 378 13.86 8.07 -6.46
N ASP A 379 12.67 8.58 -6.79
CA ASP A 379 11.40 8.32 -6.15
C ASP A 379 10.54 7.36 -7.00
N ASP A 380 10.65 6.07 -6.71
CA ASP A 380 9.79 5.08 -7.34
C ASP A 380 8.36 5.12 -6.78
N ALA A 381 8.02 5.93 -5.75
CA ALA A 381 6.68 5.97 -5.16
C ALA A 381 5.63 6.52 -6.14
N VAL A 382 5.95 7.64 -6.79
CA VAL A 382 5.04 8.42 -7.63
C VAL A 382 5.50 8.46 -9.08
N THR A 383 6.76 8.09 -9.36
CA THR A 383 7.31 8.09 -10.72
C THR A 383 7.68 6.68 -11.15
N ALA A 384 7.35 6.31 -12.40
CA ALA A 384 8.04 5.20 -13.04
C ALA A 384 9.53 5.56 -13.11
N GLU A 385 10.44 4.60 -12.90
CA GLU A 385 11.88 4.89 -12.92
C GLU A 385 12.25 5.76 -14.15
N PRO A 386 13.08 6.80 -13.98
CA PRO A 386 13.44 7.71 -15.06
C PRO A 386 14.14 6.96 -16.19
N GLY A 387 13.38 6.70 -17.26
CA GLY A 387 13.82 5.94 -18.42
C GLY A 387 12.70 5.17 -19.14
N GLN A 388 11.52 5.01 -18.54
CA GLN A 388 10.45 4.16 -19.12
C GLN A 388 9.24 4.86 -19.73
N VAL A 389 9.16 6.19 -19.76
CA VAL A 389 8.18 6.85 -20.63
C VAL A 389 8.85 8.03 -21.32
N GLY A 390 9.12 7.84 -22.62
CA GLY A 390 9.94 8.73 -23.44
C GLY A 390 10.86 8.00 -24.44
N ILE A 391 10.95 6.67 -24.39
CA ILE A 391 11.64 5.84 -25.39
C ILE A 391 10.69 4.68 -25.77
N PRO A 392 10.58 4.30 -27.06
CA PRO A 392 9.79 3.13 -27.46
C PRO A 392 10.20 1.89 -26.65
N GLY A 393 9.26 1.32 -25.87
CA GLY A 393 9.45 0.08 -25.12
C GLY A 393 9.46 0.18 -23.58
N GLY A 394 9.27 1.36 -22.98
CA GLY A 394 9.13 1.48 -21.53
C GLY A 394 7.69 1.24 -21.01
N ALA A 395 7.57 0.87 -19.73
CA ALA A 395 6.32 0.54 -19.05
C ALA A 395 6.14 1.43 -17.81
N ALA A 396 4.93 1.95 -17.57
CA ALA A 396 4.59 2.65 -16.33
C ALA A 396 3.66 1.78 -15.48
N CYS A 397 4.09 1.39 -14.29
CA CYS A 397 3.25 0.64 -13.36
C CYS A 397 2.11 1.51 -12.84
N LEU A 398 0.87 1.13 -13.12
CA LEU A 398 -0.33 1.88 -12.73
C LEU A 398 -0.88 1.41 -11.39
N ALA A 399 -1.00 0.09 -11.21
CA ALA A 399 -1.53 -0.50 -9.98
C ALA A 399 -1.14 -1.98 -9.84
N SER A 400 -1.13 -2.46 -8.60
CA SER A 400 -1.15 -3.88 -8.28
C SER A 400 -2.30 -4.17 -7.32
N VAL A 401 -3.06 -5.21 -7.59
CA VAL A 401 -4.21 -5.63 -6.79
C VAL A 401 -4.11 -7.11 -6.47
N PHE A 402 -4.44 -7.46 -5.24
CA PHE A 402 -4.52 -8.84 -4.78
C PHE A 402 -5.97 -9.30 -4.83
N LEU A 403 -6.24 -10.48 -5.38
CA LEU A 403 -7.60 -10.99 -5.55
C LEU A 403 -7.84 -12.16 -4.61
N LEU A 404 -9.00 -12.16 -3.96
CA LEU A 404 -9.51 -13.33 -3.25
C LEU A 404 -10.05 -14.32 -4.29
N ASP A 405 -10.01 -15.61 -3.95
CA ASP A 405 -10.73 -16.62 -4.74
C ASP A 405 -12.26 -16.46 -4.60
N ALA A 406 -13.01 -17.23 -5.39
CA ALA A 406 -14.47 -17.15 -5.39
C ALA A 406 -15.07 -17.43 -3.99
N GLN A 407 -14.45 -18.34 -3.22
CA GLN A 407 -14.91 -18.69 -1.88
C GLN A 407 -14.68 -17.53 -0.90
N GLY A 408 -13.47 -16.97 -0.84
CA GLY A 408 -13.14 -15.80 -0.01
C GLY A 408 -13.92 -14.55 -0.42
N ALA A 409 -14.14 -14.35 -1.72
CA ALA A 409 -14.98 -13.28 -2.25
C ALA A 409 -16.46 -13.46 -1.87
N SER A 410 -16.98 -14.69 -1.83
CA SER A 410 -18.35 -14.97 -1.38
C SER A 410 -18.55 -14.77 0.12
N GLN A 411 -17.47 -14.85 0.93
CA GLN A 411 -17.56 -14.57 2.37
C GLN A 411 -17.74 -13.08 2.67
N LEU A 412 -17.19 -12.17 1.84
CA LEU A 412 -17.53 -10.72 1.88
C LEU A 412 -19.03 -10.47 1.74
N GLN A 413 -19.75 -11.36 1.05
CA GLN A 413 -21.16 -11.19 0.73
C GLN A 413 -22.11 -11.76 1.78
N ARG A 414 -21.60 -12.48 2.80
CA ARG A 414 -22.40 -12.90 3.96
C ARG A 414 -22.93 -11.72 4.80
N GLU A 415 -22.44 -10.50 4.53
CA GLU A 415 -22.97 -9.25 5.05
C GLU A 415 -24.31 -8.83 4.42
N ASN A 416 -24.60 -9.31 3.20
CA ASN A 416 -25.91 -9.14 2.57
C ASN A 416 -26.81 -10.30 2.99
N LEU A 417 -27.69 -10.05 3.96
CA LEU A 417 -28.62 -11.00 4.58
C LEU A 417 -29.61 -11.68 3.60
N THR A 418 -29.55 -11.37 2.31
CA THR A 418 -30.35 -11.97 1.23
C THR A 418 -29.44 -12.72 0.25
N PRO A 419 -29.63 -14.05 0.08
CA PRO A 419 -28.91 -14.82 -0.92
C PRO A 419 -29.30 -14.37 -2.32
N GLU A 420 -28.42 -13.64 -3.00
CA GLU A 420 -28.53 -13.39 -4.44
C GLU A 420 -27.56 -14.31 -5.19
N THR A 421 -27.91 -14.69 -6.42
CA THR A 421 -26.96 -15.36 -7.34
C THR A 421 -25.87 -14.37 -7.71
N VAL A 422 -24.71 -14.51 -7.07
CA VAL A 422 -23.53 -13.72 -7.35
C VAL A 422 -22.62 -14.50 -8.29
N SER A 423 -22.10 -13.82 -9.29
CA SER A 423 -21.04 -14.31 -10.16
C SER A 423 -19.81 -14.77 -9.36
N PRO A 424 -19.25 -15.96 -9.68
CA PRO A 424 -18.06 -16.50 -9.03
C PRO A 424 -16.76 -15.78 -9.46
N ARG A 425 -16.84 -14.88 -10.45
CA ARG A 425 -15.68 -14.14 -10.96
C ARG A 425 -15.32 -13.00 -10.01
N CYS A 426 -14.05 -12.68 -9.86
CA CYS A 426 -13.61 -11.46 -9.18
C CYS A 426 -13.62 -10.32 -10.21
N ARG A 427 -14.49 -9.33 -10.03
CA ARG A 427 -14.47 -8.11 -10.85
C ARG A 427 -13.69 -7.01 -10.17
N TYR A 428 -12.81 -6.38 -10.91
CA TYR A 428 -12.19 -5.11 -10.53
C TYR A 428 -12.11 -4.16 -11.73
N SER A 429 -11.93 -2.87 -11.47
CA SER A 429 -11.74 -1.86 -12.51
C SER A 429 -10.47 -1.08 -12.28
N LEU A 430 -9.83 -0.69 -13.37
CA LEU A 430 -8.76 0.30 -13.42
C LEU A 430 -9.30 1.53 -14.16
N GLN A 431 -9.61 2.59 -13.44
CA GLN A 431 -9.89 3.90 -14.04
C GLN A 431 -8.56 4.60 -14.28
N LEU A 432 -8.39 5.17 -15.47
CA LEU A 432 -7.18 5.86 -15.89
C LEU A 432 -7.58 7.19 -16.54
N SER A 433 -7.07 8.29 -15.98
CA SER A 433 -7.19 9.64 -16.55
C SER A 433 -5.79 10.16 -16.89
N VAL A 434 -5.63 10.80 -18.04
CA VAL A 434 -4.37 11.38 -18.51
C VAL A 434 -4.50 12.90 -18.47
N LEU A 435 -3.66 13.53 -17.67
CA LEU A 435 -3.61 14.98 -17.48
C LEU A 435 -2.42 15.58 -18.23
N HIS A 436 -2.59 16.83 -18.65
CA HIS A 436 -1.59 17.65 -19.31
C HIS A 436 -1.43 18.97 -18.56
N LEU A 437 -0.18 19.34 -18.29
CA LEU A 437 0.21 20.58 -17.63
C LEU A 437 1.28 21.28 -18.49
N GLN A 438 1.23 22.61 -18.56
CA GLN A 438 2.27 23.41 -19.21
C GLN A 438 3.11 24.18 -18.19
N GLN A 439 4.43 24.10 -18.34
CA GLN A 439 5.38 24.89 -17.57
C GLN A 439 6.25 25.75 -18.50
N GLU A 440 6.42 27.03 -18.17
CA GLU A 440 7.38 27.92 -18.82
C GLU A 440 8.18 28.66 -17.73
N HIS A 441 9.51 28.74 -17.86
CA HIS A 441 10.39 29.38 -16.87
C HIS A 441 10.15 28.94 -15.39
N GLY A 442 9.64 27.74 -15.14
CA GLY A 442 9.31 27.23 -13.80
C GLY A 442 7.97 27.70 -13.22
N LEU A 443 7.13 28.36 -14.01
CA LEU A 443 5.76 28.75 -13.66
C LEU A 443 4.76 27.90 -14.46
N PHE A 444 3.56 27.68 -13.91
CA PHE A 444 2.45 27.02 -14.60
C PHE A 444 1.71 28.02 -15.51
N PHE A 445 1.23 27.55 -16.67
CA PHE A 445 0.58 28.40 -17.68
C PHE A 445 -0.79 27.85 -18.09
N TRP A 446 -1.81 28.70 -18.03
CA TRP A 446 -3.22 28.32 -18.21
C TRP A 446 -3.89 28.90 -19.46
N HIS A 447 -3.10 29.42 -20.42
CA HIS A 447 -3.66 30.23 -21.51
C HIS A 447 -4.47 29.42 -22.52
N ASN A 448 -4.05 28.17 -22.80
CA ASN A 448 -4.51 27.43 -23.97
C ASN A 448 -5.10 26.03 -23.66
N HIS A 449 -5.14 25.57 -22.40
CA HIS A 449 -5.69 24.27 -22.02
C HIS A 449 -6.32 24.29 -20.61
N LEU A 450 -7.20 23.35 -20.32
CA LEU A 450 -7.88 23.20 -19.03
C LEU A 450 -7.19 22.12 -18.19
N GLU A 451 -6.26 22.49 -17.31
CA GLU A 451 -5.49 21.53 -16.49
C GLU A 451 -6.37 20.61 -15.61
N THR A 452 -7.60 21.04 -15.28
CA THR A 452 -8.54 20.25 -14.46
C THR A 452 -9.38 19.27 -15.27
N LEU A 453 -9.33 19.31 -16.60
CA LEU A 453 -10.05 18.40 -17.48
C LEU A 453 -9.03 17.42 -18.08
N PRO A 454 -9.18 16.10 -17.88
CA PRO A 454 -8.29 15.14 -18.51
C PRO A 454 -8.33 15.23 -20.04
N GLU A 455 -7.16 15.08 -20.67
CA GLU A 455 -7.03 14.91 -22.13
C GLU A 455 -7.67 13.60 -22.59
N TRP A 456 -7.67 12.59 -21.72
CA TRP A 456 -8.37 11.32 -21.92
C TRP A 456 -8.70 10.67 -20.57
N GLU A 457 -9.85 10.01 -20.48
CA GLU A 457 -10.27 9.22 -19.32
C GLU A 457 -11.10 8.02 -19.79
N ASP A 458 -10.83 6.84 -19.23
CA ASP A 458 -11.67 5.66 -19.38
C ASP A 458 -11.45 4.67 -18.22
N ALA A 459 -12.27 3.63 -18.14
CA ALA A 459 -12.14 2.54 -17.19
C ALA A 459 -12.01 1.20 -17.90
N LEU A 460 -10.94 0.47 -17.59
CA LEU A 460 -10.81 -0.94 -17.95
C LEU A 460 -11.50 -1.77 -16.87
N ILE A 461 -12.51 -2.56 -17.24
CA ILE A 461 -13.16 -3.52 -16.35
C ILE A 461 -12.56 -4.89 -16.60
N ILE A 462 -12.20 -5.61 -15.53
CA ILE A 462 -11.57 -6.92 -15.59
C ILE A 462 -12.35 -7.89 -14.71
N ASP A 463 -12.69 -9.05 -15.27
CA ASP A 463 -13.20 -10.21 -14.55
C ASP A 463 -12.16 -11.33 -14.57
N VAL A 464 -11.89 -11.93 -13.41
CA VAL A 464 -10.99 -13.10 -13.28
C VAL A 464 -11.72 -14.20 -12.52
N GLY A 465 -11.84 -15.39 -13.08
CA GLY A 465 -12.49 -16.51 -12.40
C GLY A 465 -12.94 -17.62 -13.35
N PRO A 466 -13.74 -18.58 -12.87
CA PRO A 466 -14.14 -19.72 -13.67
C PRO A 466 -15.03 -19.32 -14.84
N SER A 467 -14.82 -19.95 -16.00
CA SER A 467 -15.75 -19.89 -17.14
C SER A 467 -16.94 -20.80 -16.91
N ASP A 468 -18.10 -20.42 -17.46
CA ASP A 468 -19.32 -21.22 -17.36
C ASP A 468 -19.25 -22.48 -18.25
N ASP A 469 -18.36 -22.50 -19.24
CA ASP A 469 -18.27 -23.56 -20.26
C ASP A 469 -17.39 -24.75 -19.81
N ASP A 470 -16.19 -24.47 -19.29
CA ASP A 470 -15.19 -25.48 -18.90
C ASP A 470 -14.92 -25.55 -17.39
N GLY A 471 -15.29 -24.52 -16.63
CA GLY A 471 -14.99 -24.38 -15.20
C GLY A 471 -13.54 -24.02 -14.90
N ASP A 472 -12.70 -23.89 -15.93
CA ASP A 472 -11.31 -23.43 -15.81
C ASP A 472 -11.28 -21.92 -15.60
N GLU A 473 -10.16 -21.42 -15.09
CA GLU A 473 -10.00 -20.01 -14.80
C GLU A 473 -9.58 -19.22 -16.03
N HIS A 474 -10.31 -18.13 -16.27
CA HIS A 474 -10.07 -17.24 -17.40
C HIS A 474 -10.11 -15.77 -16.97
N LEU A 475 -9.67 -14.90 -17.88
CA LEU A 475 -9.73 -13.45 -17.73
C LEU A 475 -10.59 -12.84 -18.84
N TRP A 476 -11.47 -11.92 -18.47
CA TRP A 476 -12.21 -11.07 -19.41
C TRP A 476 -11.87 -9.63 -19.12
N ALA A 477 -11.71 -8.81 -20.17
CA ALA A 477 -11.54 -7.37 -19.99
C ALA A 477 -12.26 -6.58 -21.07
N ALA A 478 -12.78 -5.42 -20.71
CA ALA A 478 -13.43 -4.49 -21.64
C ALA A 478 -13.29 -3.05 -21.15
N TRP A 479 -13.08 -2.13 -22.09
CA TRP A 479 -13.17 -0.70 -21.82
C TRP A 479 -14.62 -0.26 -21.66
N GLN A 480 -14.88 0.61 -20.69
CA GLN A 480 -16.22 1.11 -20.41
C GLN A 480 -16.80 1.90 -21.59
N SER A 481 -15.97 2.66 -22.32
CA SER A 481 -16.42 3.39 -23.53
C SER A 481 -16.88 2.47 -24.67
N GLU A 482 -16.34 1.25 -24.75
CA GLU A 482 -16.64 0.27 -25.81
C GLU A 482 -17.73 -0.74 -25.37
N ASN A 483 -17.96 -0.91 -24.07
CA ASN A 483 -19.00 -1.77 -23.50
C ASN A 483 -19.92 -1.01 -22.53
N PRO A 484 -20.92 -0.28 -23.04
CA PRO A 484 -21.86 0.46 -22.21
C PRO A 484 -22.73 -0.51 -21.39
N LYS A 485 -22.84 -0.26 -20.06
CA LYS A 485 -23.51 -1.08 -19.01
C LYS A 485 -22.65 -2.13 -18.30
N VAL A 486 -21.33 -2.09 -18.49
CA VAL A 486 -20.37 -3.03 -17.86
C VAL A 486 -20.37 -3.02 -16.31
N THR A 487 -20.90 -1.97 -15.68
CA THR A 487 -20.96 -1.89 -14.21
C THR A 487 -22.31 -2.29 -13.61
N SER A 488 -23.36 -2.42 -14.44
CA SER A 488 -24.75 -2.58 -13.97
C SER A 488 -25.31 -4.01 -14.08
N VAL A 489 -24.51 -4.96 -14.58
CA VAL A 489 -24.93 -6.37 -14.71
C VAL A 489 -23.86 -7.30 -14.13
N PRO A 490 -24.24 -8.50 -13.63
CA PRO A 490 -23.32 -9.41 -12.97
C PRO A 490 -22.08 -9.73 -13.81
N ASP A 491 -22.22 -10.19 -15.06
CA ASP A 491 -21.11 -10.52 -15.99
C ASP A 491 -21.38 -9.93 -17.39
N PRO A 492 -21.06 -8.64 -17.62
CA PRO A 492 -21.36 -7.90 -18.84
C PRO A 492 -20.40 -8.16 -19.99
N ILE A 493 -19.21 -8.69 -19.69
CA ILE A 493 -18.20 -8.94 -20.71
C ILE A 493 -18.59 -10.26 -21.37
N THR A 494 -19.41 -10.16 -22.40
CA THR A 494 -19.95 -11.31 -23.15
C THR A 494 -19.04 -11.76 -24.28
N ALA A 495 -17.91 -11.07 -24.50
CA ALA A 495 -16.84 -11.54 -25.35
C ALA A 495 -16.24 -12.84 -24.80
N GLN A 496 -15.67 -13.66 -25.68
CA GLN A 496 -14.88 -14.82 -25.28
C GLN A 496 -13.77 -14.41 -24.30
N PRO A 497 -13.35 -15.29 -23.37
CA PRO A 497 -12.22 -15.02 -22.49
C PRO A 497 -10.98 -14.64 -23.32
N LEU A 498 -10.13 -13.80 -22.74
CA LEU A 498 -8.88 -13.40 -23.37
C LEU A 498 -7.90 -14.56 -23.37
N GLU A 499 -7.20 -14.73 -24.50
CA GLU A 499 -6.07 -15.63 -24.59
C GLU A 499 -4.80 -14.92 -24.08
N PRO A 500 -3.94 -15.59 -23.30
CA PRO A 500 -2.70 -15.01 -22.83
C PRO A 500 -1.71 -14.79 -23.97
N ASP A 501 -0.87 -13.75 -23.83
CA ASP A 501 0.20 -13.45 -24.76
C ASP A 501 1.20 -14.62 -24.85
N PRO A 502 1.67 -14.98 -26.06
CA PRO A 502 2.51 -16.16 -26.27
C PRO A 502 3.88 -16.06 -25.58
N GLY A 503 4.39 -17.21 -25.09
CA GLY A 503 5.77 -17.32 -24.57
C GLY A 503 5.94 -17.01 -23.08
N THR A 504 4.85 -16.96 -22.32
CA THR A 504 4.88 -16.66 -20.88
C THR A 504 4.90 -17.95 -20.05
N SER A 505 5.92 -18.13 -19.20
CA SER A 505 6.00 -19.26 -18.26
C SER A 505 5.76 -18.78 -16.83
N GLY A 506 4.68 -19.23 -16.20
CA GLY A 506 4.40 -19.03 -14.76
C GLY A 506 3.61 -17.77 -14.39
N GLN A 507 3.38 -16.84 -15.33
CA GLN A 507 2.51 -15.66 -15.16
C GLN A 507 1.69 -15.47 -16.44
N LEU A 508 0.38 -15.26 -16.32
CA LEU A 508 -0.47 -14.96 -17.47
C LEU A 508 -0.36 -13.47 -17.79
N ILE A 509 -0.01 -13.13 -19.02
CA ILE A 509 0.11 -11.74 -19.49
C ILE A 509 -0.94 -11.50 -20.56
N PHE A 510 -1.62 -10.36 -20.49
CA PHE A 510 -2.62 -9.92 -21.45
C PHE A 510 -2.33 -8.49 -21.85
N THR A 511 -2.17 -8.22 -23.14
CA THR A 511 -1.97 -6.87 -23.65
C THR A 511 -3.28 -6.34 -24.24
N ILE A 512 -3.89 -5.36 -23.58
CA ILE A 512 -5.20 -4.80 -23.94
C ILE A 512 -4.99 -3.40 -24.54
N PRO A 513 -5.19 -3.20 -25.86
CA PRO A 513 -5.02 -1.90 -26.50
C PRO A 513 -5.93 -0.85 -25.87
N LEU A 514 -5.46 0.40 -25.76
CA LEU A 514 -6.32 1.53 -25.42
C LEU A 514 -7.42 1.71 -26.50
N PRO A 515 -8.59 2.27 -26.15
CA PRO A 515 -9.63 2.62 -27.11
C PRO A 515 -9.15 3.67 -28.11
N SER A 516 -9.90 3.86 -29.20
CA SER A 516 -9.54 4.79 -30.28
C SER A 516 -9.14 6.20 -29.79
N ALA A 517 -9.85 6.75 -28.79
CA ALA A 517 -9.52 8.05 -28.21
C ALA A 517 -8.15 8.04 -27.49
N GLY A 518 -7.86 7.00 -26.72
CA GLY A 518 -6.57 6.82 -26.05
C GLY A 518 -5.42 6.58 -27.04
N GLN A 519 -5.67 5.83 -28.13
CA GLN A 519 -4.68 5.65 -29.21
C GLN A 519 -4.36 6.97 -29.92
N ASN A 520 -5.34 7.84 -30.13
CA ASN A 520 -5.08 9.13 -30.76
C ASN A 520 -4.16 10.02 -29.90
N LEU A 521 -4.23 9.90 -28.57
CA LEU A 521 -3.40 10.65 -27.64
C LEU A 521 -2.01 10.01 -27.47
N LEU A 522 -1.98 8.74 -27.09
CA LEU A 522 -0.79 8.01 -26.62
C LEU A 522 -0.26 6.95 -27.59
N GLY A 523 -0.95 6.69 -28.71
CA GLY A 523 -0.57 5.67 -29.68
C GLY A 523 0.64 6.06 -30.57
N PRO A 524 1.01 5.19 -31.52
CA PRO A 524 2.18 5.39 -32.35
C PRO A 524 2.06 6.62 -33.27
N ARG A 525 3.14 7.42 -33.37
CA ARG A 525 3.19 8.63 -34.23
C ARG A 525 3.97 8.49 -35.53
N ALA A 526 4.74 7.43 -35.68
CA ALA A 526 5.49 7.05 -36.88
C ALA A 526 5.18 5.57 -37.19
N ASP A 527 5.83 4.98 -38.19
CA ASP A 527 5.66 3.58 -38.68
C ASP A 527 5.94 2.46 -37.63
N GLY A 528 5.79 2.73 -36.34
CA GLY A 528 5.79 1.74 -35.28
C GLY A 528 4.45 1.03 -35.20
N ASP A 529 4.48 -0.30 -35.22
CA ASP A 529 3.28 -1.14 -35.25
C ASP A 529 2.63 -1.39 -33.86
N LEU A 530 3.28 -0.94 -32.77
CA LEU A 530 2.81 -1.25 -31.41
C LEU A 530 1.81 -0.20 -30.90
N LEU A 531 0.58 -0.65 -30.65
CA LEU A 531 -0.47 0.14 -30.02
C LEU A 531 -0.16 0.41 -28.55
N ALA A 532 -0.53 1.60 -28.06
CA ALA A 532 -0.54 1.89 -26.63
C ALA A 532 -1.53 0.95 -25.94
N ALA A 533 -1.15 0.35 -24.83
CA ALA A 533 -1.94 -0.70 -24.21
C ALA A 533 -1.76 -0.74 -22.70
N ILE A 534 -2.72 -1.39 -22.03
CA ILE A 534 -2.55 -1.86 -20.66
C ILE A 534 -2.06 -3.31 -20.73
N ARG A 535 -0.85 -3.54 -20.21
CA ARG A 535 -0.37 -4.89 -19.93
C ARG A 535 -0.87 -5.32 -18.56
N LEU A 536 -1.74 -6.32 -18.53
CA LEU A 536 -2.17 -6.99 -17.32
C LEU A 536 -1.34 -8.24 -17.11
N SER A 537 -0.77 -8.38 -15.93
CA SER A 537 -0.04 -9.59 -15.55
C SER A 537 -0.69 -10.21 -14.32
N VAL A 538 -1.19 -11.44 -14.44
CA VAL A 538 -1.86 -12.18 -13.36
C VAL A 538 -0.99 -13.36 -12.94
N ALA A 539 -0.62 -13.39 -11.67
CA ALA A 539 0.18 -14.44 -11.07
C ALA A 539 -0.58 -15.11 -9.91
N GLU A 540 -0.55 -16.44 -9.89
CA GLU A 540 -0.97 -17.23 -8.74
C GLU A 540 0.02 -17.04 -7.58
N LEU A 541 -0.52 -16.94 -6.36
CA LEU A 541 0.26 -16.75 -5.14
C LEU A 541 0.37 -18.07 -4.40
N SER A 542 1.61 -18.53 -4.23
CA SER A 542 1.97 -19.72 -3.45
C SER A 542 2.12 -19.45 -1.96
#